data_AF-A0A382FSP4-F1
#
_entry.id   AF-A0A382FSP4-F1
#
_cell.length_a   1.000
_cell.length_b   1.000
_cell.length_c   1.000
_cell.angle_alpha   90.00
_cell.angle_beta   90.00
_cell.angle_gamma   90.00
#
_symmetry.space_group_name_H-M   'P 1'
#
loop_
_entity.id
_entity.type
_entity.pdbx_description
1 polymer ?
#
loop_
_entity_poly.entity_id
_entity_poly.type
_entity_poly.pdbx_seq_one_letter_code
_entity_poly.pdbx_strand_id
1 'polypeptide(L)'
;NDRTLTLTSGTGAAMTFGDAIGSAQPLAGLTITQSDGVTFNSTLDITDGSPGTLTVTDTEDGSDIIFNGAVTLEAVSFAAAGYDLVFNGSGNTFANATTFQNTGTLNLGNASGDTFVFDAGLTESTTGTVTLAGSIDSTNDDITFGAITLATATTIDTNATDTTGDIIIGAVTGSNNSLTLDTTTSTGSADITFNGDINLGTGALTVTGDVVLGANVSVTATPSSGIGIRFNDAINADSASSNDRTLTLNAGTAATIFALGNVGASEALAGLTVTQSNDASFTGSVDVSDSNSGTITLTDTTDGADITFSGAVTADTFTTAAQGYDIFLNGDATFANAVTFQNTGTLDLGDATSDTLTFNGGLTESTSGTVTIDGAIVSSDDAITFGAINLGQDLSVTSAGGAITIGAITSSSARDVTITSSGGSTNTVTLSTLSGGNMNTIAVTGSTSVTLNGNITTNNSSGNSVTITGTTINTGAITIDTNNTSNDGAINLVGSVAGSNNNLALDSGGAEITLSG
;
A
#
# COMPACT_ATOMS: atom_id res chain seq x y z
N ASN A 1 -0.70 15.98 -53.94
CA ASN A 1 -1.13 15.16 -55.10
C ASN A 1 -1.50 13.86 -54.43
N ASP A 2 -2.68 13.82 -53.85
CA ASP A 2 -2.92 12.99 -52.68
C ASP A 2 -3.09 11.55 -53.16
N ARG A 3 -2.03 10.75 -53.03
CA ARG A 3 -1.96 9.41 -53.62
C ARG A 3 -2.54 8.41 -52.64
N THR A 4 -3.55 7.67 -53.07
CA THR A 4 -4.11 6.55 -52.30
C THR A 4 -3.72 5.22 -52.91
N LEU A 5 -3.58 4.19 -52.07
CA LEU A 5 -3.34 2.80 -52.48
C LEU A 5 -4.43 1.91 -51.85
N THR A 6 -4.99 0.97 -52.61
CA THR A 6 -5.93 -0.03 -52.11
C THR A 6 -5.37 -1.43 -52.37
N LEU A 7 -5.34 -2.26 -51.33
CA LEU A 7 -4.85 -3.62 -51.34
C LEU A 7 -6.02 -4.59 -51.12
N THR A 8 -6.16 -5.54 -52.04
CA THR A 8 -7.14 -6.62 -51.96
C THR A 8 -6.57 -7.85 -52.66
N SER A 9 -6.61 -9.00 -51.98
CA SER A 9 -6.21 -10.30 -52.54
C SER A 9 -7.40 -11.20 -52.81
N GLY A 10 -8.58 -10.86 -52.27
CA GLY A 10 -9.69 -11.79 -52.15
C GLY A 10 -9.35 -12.94 -51.19
N THR A 11 -10.14 -14.01 -51.26
CA THR A 11 -9.90 -15.24 -50.49
C THR A 11 -8.87 -16.12 -51.21
N GLY A 12 -7.73 -16.40 -50.59
CA GLY A 12 -6.80 -17.45 -51.03
C GLY A 12 -5.31 -17.10 -51.13
N ALA A 13 -4.86 -15.87 -50.88
CA ALA A 13 -3.43 -15.56 -50.85
C ALA A 13 -3.08 -14.31 -50.01
N ALA A 14 -2.10 -14.45 -49.11
CA ALA A 14 -1.51 -13.32 -48.40
C ALA A 14 -0.69 -12.42 -49.34
N MET A 15 -0.63 -11.12 -49.04
CA MET A 15 0.20 -10.13 -49.74
C MET A 15 1.49 -9.86 -48.95
N THR A 16 2.63 -9.70 -49.65
CA THR A 16 3.91 -9.34 -49.00
C THR A 16 4.61 -8.23 -49.77
N PHE A 17 5.03 -7.20 -49.05
CA PHE A 17 5.77 -6.06 -49.57
C PHE A 17 7.17 -6.04 -48.95
N GLY A 18 8.20 -6.17 -49.79
CA GLY A 18 9.60 -6.24 -49.36
C GLY A 18 10.27 -4.89 -49.09
N ASP A 19 9.89 -3.88 -49.86
CA ASP A 19 10.48 -2.53 -49.82
C ASP A 19 9.56 -1.53 -49.12
N ALA A 20 10.12 -0.38 -48.72
CA ALA A 20 9.37 0.68 -48.05
C ALA A 20 8.26 1.27 -48.94
N ILE A 21 7.13 1.61 -48.33
CA ILE A 21 6.00 2.28 -48.97
C ILE A 21 5.86 3.67 -48.36
N GLY A 22 5.79 4.71 -49.19
CA GLY A 22 5.63 6.10 -48.73
C GLY A 22 6.92 6.83 -48.37
N SER A 23 8.05 6.13 -48.19
CA SER A 23 9.31 6.75 -47.72
C SER A 23 9.91 7.83 -48.65
N ALA A 24 9.73 7.70 -49.96
CA ALA A 24 10.21 8.70 -50.91
C ALA A 24 9.22 9.86 -51.10
N GLN A 25 7.92 9.55 -51.07
CA GLN A 25 6.79 10.45 -51.19
C GLN A 25 5.63 9.80 -50.42
N PRO A 26 5.17 10.38 -49.30
CA PRO A 26 4.15 9.76 -48.46
C PRO A 26 2.84 9.50 -49.21
N LEU A 27 2.10 8.48 -48.77
CA LEU A 27 0.74 8.26 -49.26
C LEU A 27 -0.23 9.20 -48.51
N ALA A 28 -1.27 9.64 -49.21
CA ALA A 28 -2.43 10.28 -48.60
C ALA A 28 -3.49 9.27 -48.14
N GLY A 29 -3.23 7.97 -48.29
CA GLY A 29 -4.06 6.92 -47.73
C GLY A 29 -3.70 5.52 -48.23
N LEU A 30 -3.91 4.52 -47.37
CA LEU A 30 -3.78 3.11 -47.69
C LEU A 30 -5.03 2.39 -47.19
N THR A 31 -5.71 1.65 -48.07
CA THR A 31 -6.85 0.81 -47.68
C THR A 31 -6.50 -0.65 -47.85
N ILE A 32 -6.67 -1.46 -46.81
CA ILE A 32 -6.59 -2.92 -46.83
C ILE A 32 -8.01 -3.47 -46.68
N THR A 33 -8.45 -4.29 -47.63
CA THR A 33 -9.80 -4.85 -47.66
C THR A 33 -9.82 -6.22 -48.33
N GLN A 34 -10.59 -7.17 -47.78
CA GLN A 34 -10.72 -8.53 -48.30
C GLN A 34 -9.33 -9.14 -48.57
N SER A 35 -8.52 -9.27 -47.53
CA SER A 35 -7.18 -9.85 -47.61
C SER A 35 -7.09 -11.16 -46.82
N ASP A 36 -6.26 -12.09 -47.29
CA ASP A 36 -5.90 -13.33 -46.56
C ASP A 36 -4.63 -13.09 -45.70
N GLY A 37 -4.46 -11.83 -45.25
CA GLY A 37 -3.27 -11.32 -44.57
C GLY A 37 -2.38 -10.45 -45.45
N VAL A 38 -1.68 -9.52 -44.81
CA VAL A 38 -0.74 -8.59 -45.45
C VAL A 38 0.52 -8.47 -44.60
N THR A 39 1.70 -8.52 -45.21
CA THR A 39 2.97 -8.30 -44.52
C THR A 39 3.76 -7.17 -45.19
N PHE A 40 4.10 -6.15 -44.41
CA PHE A 40 5.02 -5.08 -44.78
C PHE A 40 6.37 -5.33 -44.10
N ASN A 41 7.40 -5.67 -44.88
CA ASN A 41 8.74 -6.00 -44.36
C ASN A 41 9.64 -4.79 -44.13
N SER A 42 9.18 -3.59 -44.49
CA SER A 42 9.92 -2.35 -44.38
C SER A 42 8.98 -1.20 -43.95
N THR A 43 9.50 0.02 -43.87
CA THR A 43 8.76 1.20 -43.40
C THR A 43 7.50 1.46 -44.21
N LEU A 44 6.42 1.84 -43.52
CA LEU A 44 5.18 2.36 -44.10
C LEU A 44 4.95 3.80 -43.63
N ASP A 45 4.85 4.73 -44.57
CA ASP A 45 4.64 6.16 -44.29
C ASP A 45 3.39 6.70 -45.03
N ILE A 46 2.43 7.21 -44.25
CA ILE A 46 1.17 7.79 -44.72
C ILE A 46 1.00 9.20 -44.11
N THR A 47 1.99 10.08 -44.35
CA THR A 47 2.04 11.46 -43.84
C THR A 47 2.22 12.54 -44.92
N ASP A 48 1.37 12.57 -45.96
CA ASP A 48 1.49 13.56 -47.06
C ASP A 48 1.05 15.01 -46.67
N GLY A 49 0.85 15.30 -45.38
CA GLY A 49 0.38 16.61 -44.88
C GLY A 49 -1.07 16.94 -45.23
N SER A 50 -1.82 15.93 -45.67
CA SER A 50 -3.28 15.88 -45.86
C SER A 50 -3.78 14.70 -45.02
N PRO A 51 -5.05 14.63 -44.56
CA PRO A 51 -5.53 13.67 -43.53
C PRO A 51 -5.40 12.20 -43.97
N GLY A 52 -4.16 11.72 -43.98
CA GLY A 52 -3.76 10.49 -44.60
C GLY A 52 -4.17 9.33 -43.72
N THR A 53 -5.03 8.46 -44.24
CA THR A 53 -5.66 7.43 -43.41
C THR A 53 -5.17 6.04 -43.80
N LEU A 54 -4.67 5.27 -42.83
CA LEU A 54 -4.62 3.82 -42.93
C LEU A 54 -6.01 3.27 -42.60
N THR A 55 -6.70 2.75 -43.60
CA THR A 55 -8.00 2.10 -43.44
C THR A 55 -7.83 0.59 -43.53
N VAL A 56 -8.27 -0.13 -42.51
CA VAL A 56 -8.39 -1.59 -42.56
C VAL A 56 -9.86 -1.94 -42.39
N THR A 57 -10.45 -2.51 -43.44
CA THR A 57 -11.81 -3.06 -43.40
C THR A 57 -11.80 -4.57 -43.63
N ASP A 58 -10.70 -5.23 -43.29
CA ASP A 58 -10.54 -6.64 -43.61
C ASP A 58 -11.57 -7.49 -42.88
N THR A 59 -12.04 -8.55 -43.53
CA THR A 59 -13.20 -9.34 -43.09
C THR A 59 -12.89 -10.82 -42.91
N GLU A 60 -11.68 -11.27 -43.23
CA GLU A 60 -11.28 -12.67 -43.02
C GLU A 60 -10.77 -12.83 -41.58
N ASP A 61 -11.57 -13.49 -40.73
CA ASP A 61 -11.25 -13.69 -39.32
C ASP A 61 -9.93 -14.47 -39.15
N GLY A 62 -9.05 -13.96 -38.29
CA GLY A 62 -7.73 -14.53 -37.98
C GLY A 62 -6.65 -14.28 -39.03
N SER A 63 -6.88 -13.39 -40.01
CA SER A 63 -5.84 -12.98 -40.95
C SER A 63 -4.92 -11.92 -40.37
N ASP A 64 -3.62 -12.10 -40.53
CA ASP A 64 -2.61 -11.20 -39.97
C ASP A 64 -2.30 -10.02 -40.91
N ILE A 65 -2.40 -8.81 -40.39
CA ILE A 65 -1.81 -7.61 -41.00
C ILE A 65 -0.58 -7.23 -40.18
N ILE A 66 0.59 -7.50 -40.75
CA ILE A 66 1.89 -7.44 -40.08
C ILE A 66 2.72 -6.28 -40.62
N PHE A 67 3.23 -5.44 -39.73
CA PHE A 67 4.18 -4.37 -40.00
C PHE A 67 5.52 -4.69 -39.32
N ASN A 68 6.49 -5.18 -40.08
CA ASN A 68 7.83 -5.51 -39.56
C ASN A 68 8.80 -4.32 -39.55
N GLY A 69 8.49 -3.25 -40.28
CA GLY A 69 9.18 -1.96 -40.21
C GLY A 69 8.37 -0.91 -39.45
N ALA A 70 8.99 0.24 -39.18
CA ALA A 70 8.33 1.37 -38.56
C ALA A 70 7.10 1.82 -39.37
N VAL A 71 6.01 2.15 -38.69
CA VAL A 71 4.84 2.82 -39.30
C VAL A 71 4.77 4.27 -38.87
N THR A 72 4.52 5.17 -39.82
CA THR A 72 4.29 6.59 -39.56
C THR A 72 2.96 6.96 -40.20
N LEU A 73 1.96 7.23 -39.36
CA LEU A 73 0.56 7.40 -39.78
C LEU A 73 0.00 8.73 -39.27
N GLU A 74 -0.72 9.45 -40.13
CA GLU A 74 -1.45 10.64 -39.71
C GLU A 74 -2.79 10.27 -39.06
N ALA A 75 -3.60 9.44 -39.72
CA ALA A 75 -4.87 8.94 -39.20
C ALA A 75 -5.03 7.43 -39.44
N VAL A 76 -5.88 6.80 -38.62
CA VAL A 76 -6.26 5.39 -38.78
C VAL A 76 -7.78 5.22 -38.80
N SER A 77 -8.24 4.16 -39.46
CA SER A 77 -9.62 3.72 -39.43
C SER A 77 -9.65 2.20 -39.50
N PHE A 78 -9.77 1.56 -38.34
CA PHE A 78 -9.84 0.11 -38.22
C PHE A 78 -11.31 -0.29 -38.07
N ALA A 79 -11.84 -1.12 -38.97
CA ALA A 79 -13.19 -1.67 -38.80
C ALA A 79 -13.19 -2.77 -37.74
N ALA A 80 -14.29 -2.92 -37.00
CA ALA A 80 -14.42 -4.03 -36.05
C ALA A 80 -14.71 -5.34 -36.80
N ALA A 81 -13.68 -6.18 -36.97
CA ALA A 81 -13.74 -7.51 -37.56
C ALA A 81 -12.57 -8.37 -37.05
N GLY A 82 -12.61 -9.68 -37.27
CA GLY A 82 -11.72 -10.65 -36.62
C GLY A 82 -10.27 -10.71 -37.11
N TYR A 83 -9.79 -9.74 -37.88
CA TYR A 83 -8.39 -9.70 -38.31
C TYR A 83 -7.44 -9.32 -37.17
N ASP A 84 -6.18 -9.70 -37.35
CA ASP A 84 -5.10 -9.46 -36.41
C ASP A 84 -4.27 -8.26 -36.88
N LEU A 85 -3.88 -7.40 -35.94
CA LEU A 85 -2.97 -6.28 -36.19
C LEU A 85 -1.67 -6.51 -35.43
N VAL A 86 -0.56 -6.58 -36.17
CA VAL A 86 0.76 -6.88 -35.58
C VAL A 86 1.75 -5.81 -36.01
N PHE A 87 2.17 -4.98 -35.06
CA PHE A 87 3.21 -3.97 -35.26
C PHE A 87 4.50 -4.45 -34.61
N ASN A 88 5.40 -5.03 -35.39
CA ASN A 88 6.69 -5.55 -34.94
C ASN A 88 7.83 -4.52 -35.06
N GLY A 89 7.67 -3.47 -35.88
CA GLY A 89 8.68 -2.44 -36.06
C GLY A 89 8.87 -1.58 -34.80
N SER A 90 10.04 -0.95 -34.66
CA SER A 90 10.29 0.10 -33.66
C SER A 90 10.18 1.49 -34.32
N GLY A 91 9.86 2.53 -33.54
CA GLY A 91 9.70 3.90 -34.03
C GLY A 91 8.35 4.15 -34.71
N ASN A 92 7.29 3.49 -34.24
CA ASN A 92 5.95 3.69 -34.77
C ASN A 92 5.37 5.00 -34.24
N THR A 93 4.73 5.79 -35.10
CA THR A 93 4.16 7.10 -34.74
C THR A 93 2.77 7.29 -35.33
N PHE A 94 1.84 7.73 -34.50
CA PHE A 94 0.44 7.99 -34.84
C PHE A 94 0.10 9.42 -34.43
N ALA A 95 -0.13 10.30 -35.41
CA ALA A 95 -0.28 11.73 -35.14
C ALA A 95 -1.67 12.10 -34.57
N ASN A 96 -2.73 11.41 -35.01
CA ASN A 96 -4.08 11.61 -34.51
C ASN A 96 -4.50 10.48 -33.59
N ALA A 97 -5.59 10.73 -32.84
CA ALA A 97 -6.18 9.78 -31.90
C ALA A 97 -6.38 8.41 -32.57
N THR A 98 -5.85 7.38 -31.94
CA THR A 98 -5.88 6.02 -32.47
C THR A 98 -6.89 5.18 -31.72
N THR A 99 -7.78 4.52 -32.45
CA THR A 99 -8.69 3.52 -31.88
C THR A 99 -8.45 2.17 -32.52
N PHE A 100 -7.90 1.21 -31.75
CA PHE A 100 -7.88 -0.18 -32.16
C PHE A 100 -9.19 -0.84 -31.76
N GLN A 101 -9.91 -1.37 -32.73
CA GLN A 101 -11.23 -1.97 -32.54
C GLN A 101 -11.39 -3.27 -33.33
N ASN A 102 -10.29 -3.81 -33.87
CA ASN A 102 -10.29 -5.15 -34.45
C ASN A 102 -10.65 -6.16 -33.35
N THR A 103 -11.33 -7.25 -33.71
CA THR A 103 -11.78 -8.25 -32.73
C THR A 103 -10.86 -9.47 -32.69
N GLY A 104 -9.88 -9.55 -33.61
CA GLY A 104 -8.74 -10.47 -33.56
C GLY A 104 -7.66 -10.00 -32.58
N THR A 105 -6.43 -10.49 -32.73
CA THR A 105 -5.32 -10.11 -31.86
C THR A 105 -4.76 -8.73 -32.20
N LEU A 106 -4.24 -8.04 -31.18
CA LEU A 106 -3.48 -6.80 -31.34
C LEU A 106 -2.12 -6.99 -30.67
N ASN A 107 -1.05 -6.91 -31.45
CA ASN A 107 0.32 -6.96 -30.95
C ASN A 107 1.01 -5.63 -31.22
N LEU A 108 1.40 -4.94 -30.15
CA LEU A 108 2.22 -3.72 -30.20
C LEU A 108 3.62 -4.09 -29.69
N GLY A 109 4.52 -4.33 -30.64
CA GLY A 109 5.92 -4.68 -30.40
C GLY A 109 6.15 -6.19 -30.29
N ASN A 110 7.41 -6.59 -30.40
CA ASN A 110 7.90 -7.93 -30.13
C ASN A 110 9.25 -7.98 -29.38
N ALA A 111 9.86 -6.82 -29.14
CA ALA A 111 11.12 -6.66 -28.44
C ALA A 111 11.07 -5.50 -27.46
N SER A 112 11.90 -5.56 -26.40
CA SER A 112 11.95 -4.53 -25.37
C SER A 112 12.48 -3.17 -25.85
N GLY A 113 12.98 -3.09 -27.08
CA GLY A 113 13.47 -1.85 -27.70
C GLY A 113 12.49 -1.26 -28.71
N ASP A 114 11.32 -1.85 -28.88
CA ASP A 114 10.29 -1.30 -29.75
C ASP A 114 9.66 -0.06 -29.12
N THR A 115 9.30 0.92 -29.94
CA THR A 115 8.71 2.17 -29.47
C THR A 115 7.49 2.53 -30.29
N PHE A 116 6.48 3.05 -29.60
CA PHE A 116 5.23 3.54 -30.14
C PHE A 116 4.95 4.91 -29.57
N VAL A 117 4.56 5.87 -30.41
CA VAL A 117 4.13 7.20 -29.99
C VAL A 117 2.74 7.48 -30.55
N PHE A 118 1.79 7.73 -29.67
CA PHE A 118 0.40 8.10 -29.97
C PHE A 118 0.15 9.56 -29.56
N ASP A 119 0.52 10.51 -30.42
CA ASP A 119 0.58 11.97 -30.15
C ASP A 119 -0.78 12.63 -29.82
N ALA A 120 -1.89 11.91 -29.98
CA ALA A 120 -3.23 12.39 -29.66
C ALA A 120 -4.05 11.31 -28.95
N GLY A 121 -3.35 10.43 -28.24
CA GLY A 121 -3.93 9.38 -27.40
C GLY A 121 -4.23 8.08 -28.12
N LEU A 122 -4.49 7.08 -27.29
CA LEU A 122 -4.73 5.71 -27.68
C LEU A 122 -5.96 5.17 -26.93
N THR A 123 -6.91 4.62 -27.69
CA THR A 123 -7.99 3.81 -27.15
C THR A 123 -7.94 2.42 -27.77
N GLU A 124 -7.67 1.43 -26.93
CA GLU A 124 -7.84 0.03 -27.31
C GLU A 124 -9.23 -0.45 -26.88
N SER A 125 -9.96 -1.05 -27.82
CA SER A 125 -11.33 -1.57 -27.65
C SER A 125 -11.52 -2.90 -28.37
N THR A 126 -10.42 -3.63 -28.53
CA THR A 126 -10.43 -4.97 -29.11
C THR A 126 -11.09 -5.94 -28.12
N THR A 127 -11.63 -7.03 -28.67
CA THR A 127 -12.14 -8.14 -27.85
C THR A 127 -11.22 -9.35 -27.87
N GLY A 128 -10.16 -9.30 -28.67
CA GLY A 128 -9.15 -10.35 -28.75
C GLY A 128 -8.06 -10.17 -27.70
N THR A 129 -6.94 -10.86 -27.90
CA THR A 129 -5.77 -10.73 -27.02
C THR A 129 -4.96 -9.51 -27.43
N VAL A 130 -4.63 -8.67 -26.46
CA VAL A 130 -3.71 -7.54 -26.62
C VAL A 130 -2.36 -7.91 -26.03
N THR A 131 -1.30 -7.85 -26.83
CA THR A 131 0.08 -8.12 -26.41
C THR A 131 0.94 -6.88 -26.58
N LEU A 132 1.65 -6.49 -25.52
CA LEU A 132 2.49 -5.31 -25.51
C LEU A 132 3.98 -5.67 -25.28
N ALA A 133 4.87 -4.94 -25.93
CA ALA A 133 6.32 -4.96 -25.74
C ALA A 133 6.92 -3.58 -25.99
N GLY A 134 7.99 -3.23 -25.26
CA GLY A 134 8.73 -1.99 -25.47
C GLY A 134 8.08 -0.78 -24.79
N SER A 135 8.23 0.41 -25.39
CA SER A 135 7.65 1.66 -24.89
C SER A 135 6.41 2.06 -25.68
N ILE A 136 5.38 2.47 -24.97
CA ILE A 136 4.14 3.01 -25.53
C ILE A 136 3.91 4.38 -24.92
N ASP A 137 4.11 5.39 -25.74
CA ASP A 137 4.14 6.78 -25.28
C ASP A 137 2.98 7.57 -25.89
N SER A 138 2.49 8.61 -25.20
CA SER A 138 1.67 9.68 -25.77
C SER A 138 2.27 11.05 -25.40
N THR A 139 1.61 12.14 -25.82
CA THR A 139 2.07 13.51 -25.57
C THR A 139 1.06 14.32 -24.78
N ASN A 140 0.82 13.95 -23.52
CA ASN A 140 -0.20 14.50 -22.63
C ASN A 140 -1.63 14.06 -23.01
N ASP A 141 -1.78 12.89 -23.60
CA ASP A 141 -3.07 12.34 -23.99
C ASP A 141 -3.29 10.95 -23.39
N ASP A 142 -4.55 10.57 -23.19
CA ASP A 142 -4.88 9.29 -22.57
C ASP A 142 -4.33 8.08 -23.33
N ILE A 143 -3.90 7.08 -22.58
CA ILE A 143 -3.65 5.72 -23.08
C ILE A 143 -4.59 4.77 -22.35
N THR A 144 -5.52 4.17 -23.09
CA THR A 144 -6.50 3.22 -22.56
C THR A 144 -6.33 1.83 -23.15
N PHE A 145 -6.26 0.83 -22.29
CA PHE A 145 -6.31 -0.59 -22.63
C PHE A 145 -7.33 -1.35 -21.78
N GLY A 146 -7.92 -2.39 -22.39
CA GLY A 146 -8.57 -3.49 -21.68
C GLY A 146 -7.55 -4.40 -21.00
N ALA A 147 -7.77 -5.71 -21.08
CA ALA A 147 -6.81 -6.69 -20.55
C ALA A 147 -5.60 -6.83 -21.48
N ILE A 148 -4.40 -6.83 -20.91
CA ILE A 148 -3.14 -6.88 -21.66
C ILE A 148 -2.24 -8.03 -21.21
N THR A 149 -1.45 -8.55 -22.14
CA THR A 149 -0.36 -9.49 -21.88
C THR A 149 0.97 -8.84 -22.24
N LEU A 150 2.00 -9.01 -21.41
CA LEU A 150 3.33 -8.49 -21.69
C LEU A 150 4.20 -9.56 -22.36
N ALA A 151 4.69 -9.29 -23.57
CA ALA A 151 5.65 -10.14 -24.25
C ALA A 151 7.10 -9.87 -23.78
N THR A 152 7.42 -8.63 -23.45
CA THR A 152 8.68 -8.21 -22.84
C THR A 152 8.40 -7.25 -21.70
N ALA A 153 9.45 -6.72 -21.05
CA ALA A 153 9.28 -5.54 -20.21
C ALA A 153 8.64 -4.41 -21.03
N THR A 154 7.66 -3.74 -20.45
CA THR A 154 6.84 -2.72 -21.12
C THR A 154 6.78 -1.47 -20.25
N THR A 155 6.90 -0.32 -20.90
CA THR A 155 6.62 1.00 -20.33
C THR A 155 5.43 1.61 -21.04
N ILE A 156 4.48 2.14 -20.28
CA ILE A 156 3.41 3.00 -20.79
C ILE A 156 3.63 4.37 -20.17
N ASP A 157 3.82 5.40 -21.00
CA ASP A 157 4.15 6.75 -20.57
C ASP A 157 3.27 7.78 -21.30
N THR A 158 2.39 8.48 -20.58
CA THR A 158 1.56 9.51 -21.23
C THR A 158 2.25 10.85 -21.37
N ASN A 159 3.45 11.01 -20.80
CA ASN A 159 4.19 12.27 -20.73
C ASN A 159 3.29 13.44 -20.28
N ALA A 160 2.39 13.18 -19.34
CA ALA A 160 1.44 14.20 -18.89
C ALA A 160 2.19 15.38 -18.25
N THR A 161 1.62 16.55 -18.47
CA THR A 161 2.04 17.86 -18.00
C THR A 161 0.94 18.54 -17.19
N ASP A 162 -0.25 17.96 -17.23
CA ASP A 162 -1.44 18.29 -16.46
C ASP A 162 -2.23 17.01 -16.11
N THR A 163 -3.53 17.14 -15.82
CA THR A 163 -4.42 16.04 -15.39
C THR A 163 -5.21 15.42 -16.54
N THR A 164 -4.71 15.47 -17.78
CA THR A 164 -5.46 15.00 -18.97
C THR A 164 -4.82 13.83 -19.72
N GLY A 165 -3.59 13.44 -19.38
CA GLY A 165 -2.93 12.28 -19.99
C GLY A 165 -2.99 11.08 -19.07
N ASP A 166 -4.17 10.50 -18.88
CA ASP A 166 -4.37 9.37 -17.96
C ASP A 166 -3.91 8.05 -18.58
N ILE A 167 -3.48 7.11 -17.73
CA ILE A 167 -3.34 5.70 -18.11
C ILE A 167 -4.52 4.93 -17.54
N ILE A 168 -5.27 4.23 -18.38
CA ILE A 168 -6.39 3.40 -17.95
C ILE A 168 -6.14 1.97 -18.44
N ILE A 169 -6.02 1.02 -17.51
CA ILE A 169 -5.73 -0.38 -17.86
C ILE A 169 -6.68 -1.37 -17.18
N GLY A 170 -7.02 -2.45 -17.88
CA GLY A 170 -7.67 -3.62 -17.30
C GLY A 170 -6.66 -4.55 -16.61
N ALA A 171 -6.97 -5.85 -16.62
CA ALA A 171 -6.08 -6.85 -16.03
C ALA A 171 -4.76 -7.00 -16.82
N VAL A 172 -3.66 -7.24 -16.12
CA VAL A 172 -2.32 -7.44 -16.71
C VAL A 172 -1.82 -8.84 -16.44
N THR A 173 -1.46 -9.56 -17.50
CA THR A 173 -0.69 -10.82 -17.43
C THR A 173 0.75 -10.56 -17.88
N GLY A 174 1.66 -10.39 -16.94
CA GLY A 174 3.04 -9.99 -17.23
C GLY A 174 3.93 -11.09 -17.78
N SER A 175 3.58 -12.38 -17.63
CA SER A 175 4.42 -13.50 -18.11
C SER A 175 5.89 -13.41 -17.63
N ASN A 176 6.12 -12.98 -16.39
CA ASN A 176 7.43 -12.72 -15.78
C ASN A 176 8.16 -11.44 -16.27
N ASN A 177 7.47 -10.58 -17.02
CA ASN A 177 8.00 -9.28 -17.44
C ASN A 177 7.58 -8.16 -16.50
N SER A 178 8.43 -7.15 -16.39
CA SER A 178 8.16 -5.94 -15.62
C SER A 178 7.24 -4.97 -16.37
N LEU A 179 6.46 -4.21 -15.61
CA LEU A 179 5.60 -3.13 -16.10
C LEU A 179 6.02 -1.82 -15.44
N THR A 180 6.21 -0.79 -16.25
CA THR A 180 6.32 0.59 -15.78
C THR A 180 5.15 1.39 -16.33
N LEU A 181 4.44 2.09 -15.44
CA LEU A 181 3.40 3.04 -15.80
C LEU A 181 3.84 4.41 -15.31
N ASP A 182 3.84 5.38 -16.21
CA ASP A 182 4.29 6.74 -15.92
C ASP A 182 3.28 7.72 -16.51
N THR A 183 2.67 8.55 -15.67
CA THR A 183 1.97 9.72 -16.19
C THR A 183 2.81 10.96 -16.10
N THR A 184 3.70 11.10 -15.11
CA THR A 184 4.41 12.36 -14.84
C THR A 184 5.68 12.22 -14.00
N THR A 185 6.41 13.34 -13.88
CA THR A 185 7.54 13.48 -12.93
C THR A 185 7.15 14.04 -11.54
N SER A 186 5.86 14.29 -11.25
CA SER A 186 5.42 14.91 -9.99
C SER A 186 4.03 14.45 -9.50
N THR A 187 3.91 14.20 -8.19
CA THR A 187 2.65 13.92 -7.45
C THR A 187 1.48 14.83 -7.84
N GLY A 188 0.26 14.29 -7.94
CA GLY A 188 -0.98 15.06 -8.17
C GLY A 188 -1.23 15.50 -9.62
N SER A 189 -0.72 14.73 -10.57
CA SER A 189 -0.93 14.94 -12.01
C SER A 189 -1.96 13.95 -12.57
N ALA A 190 -1.96 13.65 -13.87
CA ALA A 190 -2.84 12.64 -14.47
C ALA A 190 -2.80 11.28 -13.75
N ASP A 191 -3.93 10.58 -13.79
CA ASP A 191 -4.18 9.39 -13.00
C ASP A 191 -3.78 8.11 -13.75
N ILE A 192 -3.48 7.08 -12.97
CA ILE A 192 -3.30 5.71 -13.43
C ILE A 192 -4.44 4.88 -12.85
N THR A 193 -5.43 4.56 -13.68
CA THR A 193 -6.60 3.79 -13.27
C THR A 193 -6.41 2.30 -13.47
N PHE A 194 -6.56 1.53 -12.37
CA PHE A 194 -6.55 0.07 -12.39
C PHE A 194 -7.97 -0.49 -12.37
N ASN A 195 -8.39 -1.09 -13.48
CA ASN A 195 -9.69 -1.75 -13.64
C ASN A 195 -9.60 -3.29 -13.53
N GLY A 196 -8.44 -3.85 -13.18
CA GLY A 196 -8.26 -5.28 -12.98
C GLY A 196 -6.95 -5.63 -12.30
N ASP A 197 -6.78 -6.93 -12.00
CA ASP A 197 -5.59 -7.45 -11.33
C ASP A 197 -4.33 -7.28 -12.19
N ILE A 198 -3.20 -7.03 -11.53
CA ILE A 198 -1.88 -6.98 -12.15
C ILE A 198 -1.07 -8.17 -11.65
N ASN A 199 -0.81 -9.15 -12.52
CA ASN A 199 0.00 -10.32 -12.21
C ASN A 199 1.22 -10.39 -13.11
N LEU A 200 2.39 -10.00 -12.58
CA LEU A 200 3.65 -9.95 -13.29
C LEU A 200 4.52 -11.20 -13.09
N GLY A 201 4.08 -12.18 -12.28
CA GLY A 201 4.92 -13.33 -11.94
C GLY A 201 6.20 -12.87 -11.26
N THR A 202 7.36 -13.13 -11.87
CA THR A 202 8.67 -12.65 -11.35
C THR A 202 9.10 -11.28 -11.88
N GLY A 203 8.24 -10.58 -12.63
CA GLY A 203 8.45 -9.19 -13.03
C GLY A 203 8.22 -8.22 -11.86
N ALA A 204 8.64 -6.97 -12.03
CA ALA A 204 8.42 -5.88 -11.07
C ALA A 204 7.41 -4.85 -11.61
N LEU A 205 6.64 -4.23 -10.71
CA LEU A 205 5.75 -3.11 -11.01
C LEU A 205 6.37 -1.80 -10.51
N THR A 206 6.39 -0.78 -11.38
CA THR A 206 6.68 0.60 -11.00
C THR A 206 5.60 1.51 -11.54
N VAL A 207 5.10 2.42 -10.69
CA VAL A 207 4.03 3.36 -11.01
C VAL A 207 4.44 4.76 -10.56
N THR A 208 4.49 5.70 -11.50
CA THR A 208 4.71 7.14 -11.26
C THR A 208 3.49 7.91 -11.76
N GLY A 209 2.82 8.63 -10.87
CA GLY A 209 1.45 9.12 -11.05
C GLY A 209 0.51 8.57 -9.98
N ASP A 210 -0.54 9.34 -9.67
CA ASP A 210 -1.54 8.94 -8.67
C ASP A 210 -2.34 7.74 -9.22
N VAL A 211 -2.59 6.74 -8.38
CA VAL A 211 -3.37 5.55 -8.73
C VAL A 211 -4.81 5.70 -8.28
N VAL A 212 -5.74 5.35 -9.16
CA VAL A 212 -7.17 5.22 -8.85
C VAL A 212 -7.60 3.77 -9.06
N LEU A 213 -8.19 3.16 -8.03
CA LEU A 213 -8.73 1.80 -8.10
C LEU A 213 -10.15 1.82 -8.68
N GLY A 214 -10.28 1.59 -9.99
CA GLY A 214 -11.56 1.41 -10.67
C GLY A 214 -12.13 -0.03 -10.56
N ALA A 215 -11.38 -0.94 -9.94
CA ALA A 215 -11.76 -2.30 -9.56
C ALA A 215 -11.28 -2.64 -8.14
N ASN A 216 -11.73 -3.78 -7.60
CA ASN A 216 -10.91 -4.47 -6.60
C ASN A 216 -9.69 -5.03 -7.30
N VAL A 217 -8.50 -4.76 -6.76
CA VAL A 217 -7.24 -5.05 -7.45
C VAL A 217 -6.30 -5.86 -6.56
N SER A 218 -5.81 -6.96 -7.12
CA SER A 218 -4.62 -7.65 -6.63
C SER A 218 -3.41 -7.33 -7.50
N VAL A 219 -2.31 -6.94 -6.86
CA VAL A 219 -1.00 -6.77 -7.50
C VAL A 219 -0.07 -7.87 -7.01
N THR A 220 0.41 -8.70 -7.94
CA THR A 220 1.40 -9.75 -7.70
C THR A 220 2.63 -9.49 -8.57
N ALA A 221 3.76 -9.18 -7.94
CA ALA A 221 5.04 -8.91 -8.62
C ALA A 221 6.20 -9.42 -7.74
N THR A 222 6.70 -10.61 -8.04
CA THR A 222 7.53 -11.44 -7.15
C THR A 222 8.96 -11.67 -7.69
N PRO A 223 9.73 -10.61 -8.00
CA PRO A 223 11.11 -10.80 -8.43
C PRO A 223 11.93 -11.48 -7.33
N SER A 224 13.03 -12.12 -7.70
CA SER A 224 13.86 -12.89 -6.76
C SER A 224 14.68 -12.02 -5.79
N SER A 225 14.61 -10.69 -5.92
CA SER A 225 15.30 -9.71 -5.08
C SER A 225 14.84 -8.28 -5.43
N GLY A 226 15.06 -7.33 -4.53
CA GLY A 226 14.89 -5.91 -4.79
C GLY A 226 13.44 -5.45 -4.58
N ILE A 227 12.97 -4.51 -5.40
CA ILE A 227 11.64 -3.95 -5.27
C ILE A 227 10.69 -4.70 -6.20
N GLY A 228 9.65 -5.32 -5.64
CA GLY A 228 8.62 -6.02 -6.41
C GLY A 228 7.52 -5.07 -6.84
N ILE A 229 7.01 -4.26 -5.91
CA ILE A 229 5.92 -3.33 -6.14
C ILE A 229 6.35 -1.94 -5.64
N ARG A 230 6.22 -0.93 -6.50
CA ARG A 230 6.45 0.46 -6.14
C ARG A 230 5.39 1.39 -6.69
N PHE A 231 4.76 2.13 -5.79
CA PHE A 231 3.94 3.29 -6.08
C PHE A 231 4.69 4.53 -5.61
N ASN A 232 5.00 5.43 -6.53
CA ASN A 232 5.73 6.66 -6.23
C ASN A 232 4.83 7.76 -5.66
N ASP A 233 3.54 7.72 -5.97
CA ASP A 233 2.59 8.78 -5.62
C ASP A 233 1.34 8.18 -4.93
N ALA A 234 0.23 8.90 -4.90
CA ALA A 234 -0.92 8.51 -4.08
C ALA A 234 -1.64 7.28 -4.65
N ILE A 235 -2.40 6.58 -3.80
CA ILE A 235 -3.29 5.48 -4.19
C ILE A 235 -4.65 5.77 -3.57
N ASN A 236 -5.71 5.84 -4.36
CA ASN A 236 -7.07 6.13 -3.90
C ASN A 236 -8.08 5.13 -4.46
N ALA A 237 -9.22 5.00 -3.78
CA ALA A 237 -10.40 4.41 -4.40
C ALA A 237 -10.95 5.36 -5.49
N ASP A 238 -11.80 4.85 -6.38
CA ASP A 238 -12.64 5.72 -7.19
C ASP A 238 -13.85 6.23 -6.39
N SER A 239 -14.51 7.29 -6.87
CA SER A 239 -15.74 7.83 -6.26
C SER A 239 -16.99 7.02 -6.66
N ALA A 240 -16.99 5.70 -6.45
CA ALA A 240 -18.12 4.83 -6.76
C ALA A 240 -19.23 4.93 -5.70
N SER A 241 -20.51 4.74 -6.09
CA SER A 241 -21.62 4.85 -5.12
C SER A 241 -21.59 3.84 -3.96
N SER A 242 -20.76 2.80 -4.06
CA SER A 242 -20.61 1.74 -3.07
C SER A 242 -19.26 1.70 -2.38
N ASN A 243 -18.31 2.61 -2.72
CA ASN A 243 -16.93 2.69 -2.24
C ASN A 243 -16.49 1.40 -1.49
N ASP A 244 -16.05 0.42 -2.27
CA ASP A 244 -15.73 -0.94 -1.80
C ASP A 244 -14.37 -1.42 -2.33
N ARG A 245 -13.49 -0.48 -2.70
CA ARG A 245 -12.24 -0.77 -3.38
C ARG A 245 -11.22 -1.36 -2.42
N THR A 246 -10.73 -2.52 -2.78
CA THR A 246 -9.70 -3.26 -2.05
C THR A 246 -8.44 -3.37 -2.87
N LEU A 247 -7.30 -3.22 -2.19
CA LEU A 247 -5.98 -3.42 -2.75
C LEU A 247 -5.29 -4.58 -2.03
N THR A 248 -4.85 -5.58 -2.78
CA THR A 248 -4.01 -6.68 -2.27
C THR A 248 -2.64 -6.60 -2.88
N LEU A 249 -1.58 -6.57 -2.07
CA LEU A 249 -0.19 -6.48 -2.49
C LEU A 249 0.58 -7.75 -2.12
N ASN A 250 1.25 -8.32 -3.12
CA ASN A 250 2.09 -9.50 -2.98
C ASN A 250 3.40 -9.33 -3.77
N ALA A 251 4.49 -9.03 -3.06
CA ALA A 251 5.83 -8.96 -3.63
C ALA A 251 6.61 -10.28 -3.49
N GLY A 252 5.98 -11.31 -2.91
CA GLY A 252 6.66 -12.56 -2.53
C GLY A 252 7.65 -12.34 -1.38
N THR A 253 8.32 -13.41 -0.96
CA THR A 253 9.22 -13.39 0.21
C THR A 253 10.61 -12.82 -0.07
N ALA A 254 10.91 -12.45 -1.32
CA ALA A 254 12.26 -12.03 -1.73
C ALA A 254 12.33 -10.57 -2.17
N ALA A 255 11.19 -9.89 -2.32
CA ALA A 255 11.13 -8.53 -2.81
C ALA A 255 10.24 -7.65 -1.93
N THR A 256 10.49 -6.35 -1.98
CA THR A 256 9.84 -5.37 -1.11
C THR A 256 8.66 -4.69 -1.78
N ILE A 257 7.81 -4.09 -0.95
CA ILE A 257 6.69 -3.23 -1.34
C ILE A 257 6.99 -1.80 -0.87
N PHE A 258 6.85 -0.83 -1.76
CA PHE A 258 6.91 0.60 -1.42
C PHE A 258 5.66 1.34 -1.89
N ALA A 259 5.00 2.04 -0.97
CA ALA A 259 3.98 3.04 -1.26
C ALA A 259 4.48 4.38 -0.70
N LEU A 260 4.96 5.25 -1.59
CA LEU A 260 5.63 6.49 -1.20
C LEU A 260 4.65 7.65 -0.95
N GLY A 261 3.55 7.69 -1.71
CA GLY A 261 2.46 8.63 -1.49
C GLY A 261 1.49 8.18 -0.40
N ASN A 262 0.42 8.96 -0.23
CA ASN A 262 -0.68 8.60 0.67
C ASN A 262 -1.53 7.49 0.05
N VAL A 263 -2.08 6.62 0.90
CA VAL A 263 -3.07 5.62 0.53
C VAL A 263 -4.41 6.05 1.13
N GLY A 264 -5.43 6.20 0.28
CA GLY A 264 -6.81 6.51 0.69
C GLY A 264 -7.06 7.96 1.11
N ALA A 265 -6.13 8.89 0.88
CA ALA A 265 -6.26 10.26 1.42
C ALA A 265 -7.33 11.11 0.73
N SER A 266 -7.53 10.96 -0.58
CA SER A 266 -8.59 11.67 -1.31
C SER A 266 -9.91 10.88 -1.28
N GLU A 267 -9.82 9.57 -1.48
CA GLU A 267 -10.92 8.62 -1.38
C GLU A 267 -10.40 7.36 -0.68
N ALA A 268 -10.91 7.08 0.52
CA ALA A 268 -10.44 5.99 1.37
C ALA A 268 -10.64 4.62 0.72
N LEU A 269 -9.79 3.66 1.06
CA LEU A 269 -9.96 2.28 0.62
C LEU A 269 -10.94 1.53 1.56
N ALA A 270 -11.65 0.54 1.03
CA ALA A 270 -12.41 -0.41 1.84
C ALA A 270 -11.55 -1.60 2.31
N GLY A 271 -10.38 -1.80 1.71
CA GLY A 271 -9.45 -2.81 2.19
C GLY A 271 -8.03 -2.65 1.67
N LEU A 272 -7.07 -2.95 2.54
CA LEU A 272 -5.66 -3.07 2.19
C LEU A 272 -5.15 -4.40 2.73
N THR A 273 -4.64 -5.26 1.87
CA THR A 273 -4.05 -6.54 2.26
C THR A 273 -2.59 -6.61 1.83
N VAL A 274 -1.71 -6.91 2.78
CA VAL A 274 -0.30 -7.26 2.52
C VAL A 274 -0.13 -8.74 2.83
N THR A 275 0.14 -9.54 1.80
CA THR A 275 0.16 -11.01 1.93
C THR A 275 1.56 -11.58 2.05
N GLN A 276 2.50 -11.12 1.22
CA GLN A 276 3.91 -11.54 1.28
C GLN A 276 4.82 -10.41 0.85
N SER A 277 5.86 -10.14 1.63
CA SER A 277 6.93 -9.21 1.31
C SER A 277 8.25 -9.62 2.00
N ASN A 278 9.38 -9.15 1.46
CA ASN A 278 10.65 -9.13 2.19
C ASN A 278 10.79 -7.88 3.06
N ASP A 279 9.95 -6.87 2.84
CA ASP A 279 9.68 -5.68 3.65
C ASP A 279 8.53 -4.92 2.96
N ALA A 280 7.68 -4.24 3.71
CA ALA A 280 6.66 -3.35 3.17
C ALA A 280 6.73 -1.98 3.87
N SER A 281 6.82 -0.91 3.09
CA SER A 281 6.91 0.46 3.63
C SER A 281 5.85 1.36 3.01
N PHE A 282 5.02 1.94 3.87
CA PHE A 282 4.03 2.96 3.55
C PHE A 282 4.50 4.28 4.19
N THR A 283 4.99 5.22 3.37
CA THR A 283 5.59 6.45 3.91
C THR A 283 4.58 7.57 4.11
N GLY A 284 3.52 7.61 3.29
CA GLY A 284 2.38 8.51 3.47
C GLY A 284 1.37 8.02 4.51
N SER A 285 0.29 8.79 4.70
CA SER A 285 -0.84 8.33 5.53
C SER A 285 -1.58 7.18 4.84
N VAL A 286 -2.17 6.28 5.63
CA VAL A 286 -2.98 5.15 5.15
C VAL A 286 -4.38 5.25 5.74
N ASP A 287 -5.38 5.49 4.89
CA ASP A 287 -6.79 5.54 5.25
C ASP A 287 -7.57 4.40 4.57
N VAL A 288 -8.05 3.48 5.40
CA VAL A 288 -8.87 2.32 5.04
C VAL A 288 -10.13 2.31 5.90
N SER A 289 -10.83 3.45 5.97
CA SER A 289 -12.04 3.65 6.80
C SER A 289 -13.34 3.68 5.99
N ASP A 290 -13.26 3.36 4.72
CA ASP A 290 -14.39 3.44 3.81
C ASP A 290 -15.50 2.43 4.17
N SER A 291 -16.74 2.83 3.90
CA SER A 291 -17.94 2.06 4.22
C SER A 291 -18.11 1.64 5.69
N ASN A 292 -17.36 2.24 6.64
CA ASN A 292 -17.35 1.86 8.07
C ASN A 292 -17.10 0.36 8.32
N SER A 293 -16.42 -0.30 7.39
CA SER A 293 -15.98 -1.70 7.51
C SER A 293 -14.60 -1.92 6.92
N GLY A 294 -13.85 -0.82 6.72
CA GLY A 294 -12.58 -0.85 6.05
C GLY A 294 -11.55 -1.67 6.83
N THR A 295 -10.87 -2.59 6.15
CA THR A 295 -10.01 -3.59 6.81
C THR A 295 -8.58 -3.55 6.27
N ILE A 296 -7.62 -3.36 7.17
CA ILE A 296 -6.21 -3.65 6.92
C ILE A 296 -5.94 -5.11 7.36
N THR A 297 -5.38 -5.92 6.46
CA THR A 297 -5.01 -7.32 6.73
C THR A 297 -3.53 -7.54 6.43
N LEU A 298 -2.79 -7.99 7.44
CA LEU A 298 -1.36 -8.31 7.35
C LEU A 298 -1.16 -9.80 7.60
N THR A 299 -0.62 -10.52 6.61
CA THR A 299 -0.45 -11.99 6.66
C THR A 299 0.96 -12.44 6.27
N ASP A 300 1.96 -11.57 6.44
CA ASP A 300 3.29 -11.73 5.86
C ASP A 300 4.12 -12.90 6.42
N THR A 301 5.01 -13.42 5.59
CA THR A 301 5.50 -14.80 5.49
C THR A 301 7.01 -14.95 5.68
N THR A 302 7.74 -13.85 5.94
CA THR A 302 9.17 -13.85 6.29
C THR A 302 9.36 -13.40 7.73
N ASP A 303 9.96 -14.26 8.55
CA ASP A 303 10.26 -13.91 9.94
C ASP A 303 11.31 -12.79 10.01
N GLY A 304 11.02 -11.74 10.79
CA GLY A 304 11.86 -10.57 10.99
C GLY A 304 11.91 -9.58 9.82
N ALA A 305 11.00 -9.70 8.85
CA ALA A 305 10.77 -8.66 7.83
C ALA A 305 9.79 -7.61 8.35
N ASP A 306 9.97 -6.36 7.93
CA ASP A 306 9.26 -5.22 8.49
C ASP A 306 8.02 -4.85 7.66
N ILE A 307 6.91 -4.59 8.34
CA ILE A 307 5.78 -3.83 7.78
C ILE A 307 5.72 -2.49 8.50
N THR A 308 6.15 -1.44 7.82
CA THR A 308 6.26 -0.09 8.37
C THR A 308 5.20 0.85 7.81
N PHE A 309 4.41 1.42 8.72
CA PHE A 309 3.56 2.57 8.46
C PHE A 309 4.22 3.80 9.08
N SER A 310 4.81 4.66 8.24
CA SER A 310 5.51 5.86 8.71
C SER A 310 4.57 7.03 8.97
N GLY A 311 3.49 7.12 8.18
CA GLY A 311 2.43 8.13 8.35
C GLY A 311 1.31 7.65 9.26
N ALA A 312 0.29 8.50 9.42
CA ALA A 312 -0.89 8.17 10.21
C ALA A 312 -1.70 7.02 9.58
N VAL A 313 -2.27 6.15 10.40
CA VAL A 313 -3.10 5.01 9.97
C VAL A 313 -4.52 5.14 10.51
N THR A 314 -5.52 5.06 9.63
CA THR A 314 -6.93 4.98 10.01
C THR A 314 -7.55 3.75 9.36
N ALA A 315 -8.21 2.89 10.14
CA ALA A 315 -9.00 1.78 9.62
C ALA A 315 -10.12 1.40 10.60
N ASP A 316 -11.15 0.71 10.14
CA ASP A 316 -12.12 0.14 11.08
C ASP A 316 -11.55 -1.12 11.73
N THR A 317 -11.00 -2.04 10.93
CA THR A 317 -10.46 -3.32 11.38
C THR A 317 -8.98 -3.44 11.02
N PHE A 318 -8.17 -3.88 11.97
CA PHE A 318 -6.76 -4.20 11.75
C PHE A 318 -6.50 -5.67 12.12
N THR A 319 -6.27 -6.50 11.11
CA THR A 319 -6.08 -7.95 11.27
C THR A 319 -4.64 -8.32 11.00
N THR A 320 -4.04 -9.06 11.92
CA THR A 320 -2.67 -9.58 11.81
C THR A 320 -2.68 -11.10 11.88
N ALA A 321 -1.59 -11.76 11.43
CA ALA A 321 -1.42 -13.21 11.50
C ALA A 321 -0.34 -13.60 12.51
N ALA A 322 -0.46 -14.81 13.06
CA ALA A 322 0.51 -15.38 14.00
C ALA A 322 1.78 -15.87 13.29
N GLN A 323 2.61 -14.94 12.83
CA GLN A 323 3.87 -15.19 12.11
C GLN A 323 4.98 -14.25 12.63
N GLY A 324 6.24 -14.49 12.28
CA GLY A 324 7.40 -13.82 12.89
C GLY A 324 7.76 -12.45 12.32
N TYR A 325 6.90 -11.83 11.50
CA TYR A 325 7.16 -10.51 10.93
C TYR A 325 6.99 -9.38 11.97
N ASP A 326 7.56 -8.24 11.63
CA ASP A 326 7.60 -7.05 12.48
C ASP A 326 6.56 -6.03 11.99
N ILE A 327 5.97 -5.28 12.91
CA ILE A 327 4.99 -4.22 12.62
C ILE A 327 5.47 -2.94 13.29
N PHE A 328 5.52 -1.86 12.51
CA PHE A 328 5.86 -0.53 12.99
C PHE A 328 4.72 0.42 12.63
N LEU A 329 4.06 0.98 13.65
CA LEU A 329 3.07 2.05 13.52
C LEU A 329 3.69 3.34 14.07
N ASN A 330 4.47 4.04 13.24
CA ASN A 330 5.30 5.14 13.72
C ASN A 330 4.51 6.44 13.98
N GLY A 331 3.45 6.69 13.22
CA GLY A 331 2.60 7.87 13.39
C GLY A 331 1.36 7.60 14.25
N ASP A 332 0.43 8.57 14.23
CA ASP A 332 -0.90 8.40 14.83
C ASP A 332 -1.62 7.19 14.22
N ALA A 333 -2.36 6.45 15.05
CA ALA A 333 -3.16 5.32 14.58
C ALA A 333 -4.57 5.39 15.17
N THR A 334 -5.61 5.08 14.38
CA THR A 334 -6.99 5.00 14.86
C THR A 334 -7.67 3.77 14.30
N PHE A 335 -8.15 2.90 15.19
CA PHE A 335 -8.88 1.69 14.87
C PHE A 335 -10.26 1.68 15.53
N ALA A 336 -11.31 1.48 14.74
CA ALA A 336 -12.69 1.51 15.26
C ALA A 336 -13.03 0.23 16.05
N ASN A 337 -12.63 -0.93 15.54
CA ASN A 337 -12.90 -2.24 16.11
C ASN A 337 -11.76 -2.72 17.00
N ALA A 338 -12.02 -3.81 17.74
CA ALA A 338 -11.02 -4.44 18.58
C ALA A 338 -9.82 -4.91 17.76
N VAL A 339 -8.61 -4.57 18.20
CA VAL A 339 -7.36 -5.04 17.58
C VAL A 339 -6.75 -6.12 18.45
N THR A 340 -6.44 -7.26 17.83
CA THR A 340 -5.58 -8.28 18.42
C THR A 340 -4.33 -8.39 17.57
N PHE A 341 -3.19 -7.96 18.11
CA PHE A 341 -1.91 -8.22 17.47
C PHE A 341 -1.54 -9.69 17.69
N GLN A 342 -1.21 -10.36 16.60
CA GLN A 342 -0.85 -11.78 16.57
C GLN A 342 0.59 -11.98 16.07
N ASN A 343 1.20 -10.97 15.45
CA ASN A 343 2.56 -11.05 14.97
C ASN A 343 3.52 -11.32 16.14
N THR A 344 4.48 -12.21 15.93
CA THR A 344 5.39 -12.72 16.96
C THR A 344 6.80 -12.14 16.86
N GLY A 345 7.02 -11.27 15.86
CA GLY A 345 8.22 -10.46 15.72
C GLY A 345 8.17 -9.21 16.62
N THR A 346 8.69 -8.10 16.11
CA THR A 346 8.62 -6.78 16.77
C THR A 346 7.25 -6.14 16.55
N LEU A 347 6.71 -5.50 17.57
CA LEU A 347 5.60 -4.56 17.48
C LEU A 347 6.08 -3.23 18.07
N ASP A 348 6.13 -2.20 17.24
CA ASP A 348 6.48 -0.84 17.64
C ASP A 348 5.27 0.10 17.48
N LEU A 349 4.98 0.87 18.52
CA LEU A 349 3.78 1.70 18.64
C LEU A 349 4.16 3.15 18.94
N GLY A 350 4.18 3.95 17.88
CA GLY A 350 4.69 5.33 17.83
C GLY A 350 6.19 5.39 17.55
N ASP A 351 6.70 6.59 17.27
CA ASP A 351 8.14 6.89 17.27
C ASP A 351 8.49 8.20 18.01
N ALA A 352 7.47 8.90 18.50
CA ALA A 352 7.55 10.15 19.23
C ALA A 352 6.49 10.24 20.32
N THR A 353 6.75 11.07 21.34
CA THR A 353 5.79 11.33 22.43
C THR A 353 4.53 12.10 21.97
N SER A 354 4.54 12.63 20.75
CA SER A 354 3.38 13.31 20.15
C SER A 354 2.34 12.34 19.62
N ASP A 355 2.74 11.10 19.35
CA ASP A 355 1.89 10.16 18.62
C ASP A 355 0.80 9.63 19.53
N THR A 356 -0.39 9.44 18.97
CA THR A 356 -1.54 8.88 19.66
C THR A 356 -2.10 7.69 18.89
N LEU A 357 -2.08 6.52 19.52
CA LEU A 357 -2.64 5.29 19.00
C LEU A 357 -3.95 4.98 19.72
N THR A 358 -5.06 5.12 18.99
CA THR A 358 -6.42 5.03 19.47
C THR A 358 -7.07 3.71 19.06
N PHE A 359 -7.46 2.90 20.04
CA PHE A 359 -8.11 1.59 19.87
C PHE A 359 -9.54 1.64 20.41
N ASN A 360 -10.48 2.12 19.61
CA ASN A 360 -11.87 2.38 20.03
C ASN A 360 -12.70 1.13 20.31
N GLY A 361 -12.28 -0.05 19.84
CA GLY A 361 -12.88 -1.34 20.19
C GLY A 361 -12.04 -2.16 21.18
N GLY A 362 -10.96 -1.56 21.69
CA GLY A 362 -10.01 -2.21 22.59
C GLY A 362 -8.81 -2.82 21.90
N LEU A 363 -7.83 -3.20 22.73
CA LEU A 363 -6.53 -3.69 22.30
C LEU A 363 -6.15 -4.93 23.10
N THR A 364 -5.71 -5.98 22.40
CA THR A 364 -5.04 -7.13 22.99
C THR A 364 -3.72 -7.39 22.28
N GLU A 365 -2.63 -7.33 23.05
CA GLU A 365 -1.35 -7.90 22.70
C GLU A 365 -0.95 -8.89 23.80
N SER A 366 -0.74 -10.16 23.46
CA SER A 366 -0.26 -11.21 24.36
C SER A 366 0.75 -12.18 23.71
N THR A 367 1.34 -11.78 22.57
CA THR A 367 2.32 -12.59 21.86
C THR A 367 3.63 -12.68 22.64
N SER A 368 4.53 -13.52 22.14
CA SER A 368 5.91 -13.61 22.65
C SER A 368 6.87 -12.63 21.98
N GLY A 369 6.35 -11.75 21.10
CA GLY A 369 7.14 -10.77 20.37
C GLY A 369 7.73 -9.69 21.28
N THR A 370 8.55 -8.82 20.69
CA THR A 370 9.05 -7.63 21.40
C THR A 370 8.08 -6.50 21.17
N VAL A 371 7.50 -5.96 22.24
CA VAL A 371 6.61 -4.80 22.17
C VAL A 371 7.33 -3.57 22.69
N THR A 372 7.44 -2.54 21.87
CA THR A 372 7.93 -1.22 22.25
C THR A 372 6.81 -0.20 22.12
N ILE A 373 6.75 0.73 23.07
CA ILE A 373 5.77 1.82 23.07
C ILE A 373 6.50 3.15 23.23
N ASP A 374 6.23 4.05 22.29
CA ASP A 374 6.77 5.40 22.22
C ASP A 374 5.65 6.44 22.25
N GLY A 375 4.50 6.11 21.65
CA GLY A 375 3.30 6.94 21.62
C GLY A 375 2.33 6.71 22.78
N ALA A 376 1.32 7.58 22.89
CA ALA A 376 0.21 7.41 23.82
C ALA A 376 -0.75 6.32 23.32
N ILE A 377 -1.14 5.40 24.20
CA ILE A 377 -2.16 4.38 23.90
C ILE A 377 -3.49 4.82 24.52
N VAL A 378 -4.52 4.95 23.68
CA VAL A 378 -5.84 5.43 24.10
C VAL A 378 -6.92 4.43 23.70
N SER A 379 -7.85 4.16 24.60
CA SER A 379 -9.14 3.55 24.26
C SER A 379 -10.28 4.41 24.80
N SER A 380 -11.46 4.21 24.20
CA SER A 380 -12.76 4.69 24.68
C SER A 380 -13.12 3.97 25.99
N ASP A 381 -14.11 3.09 26.00
CA ASP A 381 -14.51 2.32 27.19
C ASP A 381 -13.96 0.89 27.19
N ASP A 382 -13.10 0.59 26.23
CA ASP A 382 -12.69 -0.76 25.91
C ASP A 382 -11.36 -1.15 26.55
N ALA A 383 -11.18 -2.46 26.76
CA ALA A 383 -10.02 -2.98 27.46
C ALA A 383 -8.73 -2.79 26.66
N ILE A 384 -7.64 -2.51 27.37
CA ILE A 384 -6.28 -2.50 26.84
C ILE A 384 -5.50 -3.58 27.57
N THR A 385 -4.99 -4.56 26.82
CA THR A 385 -4.18 -5.66 27.37
C THR A 385 -2.85 -5.74 26.63
N PHE A 386 -1.76 -5.75 27.37
CA PHE A 386 -0.42 -6.04 26.89
C PHE A 386 0.23 -7.17 27.70
N GLY A 387 1.07 -7.95 27.03
CA GLY A 387 2.11 -8.77 27.64
C GLY A 387 3.21 -7.92 28.26
N ALA A 388 4.47 -8.35 28.14
CA ALA A 388 5.59 -7.51 28.56
C ALA A 388 5.85 -6.42 27.52
N ILE A 389 6.20 -5.21 27.97
CA ILE A 389 6.49 -4.05 27.12
C ILE A 389 7.83 -3.41 27.49
N ASN A 390 8.46 -2.81 26.48
CA ASN A 390 9.60 -1.92 26.62
C ASN A 390 9.14 -0.48 26.36
N LEU A 391 9.70 0.46 27.12
CA LEU A 391 9.43 1.87 26.92
C LEU A 391 10.51 2.48 26.04
N GLY A 392 10.14 2.87 24.82
CA GLY A 392 10.96 3.70 23.96
C GLY A 392 10.95 5.14 24.46
N GLN A 393 9.77 5.66 24.85
CA GLN A 393 9.57 7.00 25.45
C GLN A 393 8.77 6.91 26.77
N ASP A 394 8.27 8.05 27.27
CA ASP A 394 7.44 8.07 28.48
C ASP A 394 6.08 7.42 28.18
N LEU A 395 5.66 6.49 29.05
CA LEU A 395 4.44 5.72 28.81
C LEU A 395 3.21 6.55 29.20
N SER A 396 2.25 6.62 28.27
CA SER A 396 0.89 7.08 28.54
C SER A 396 -0.11 6.04 28.04
N VAL A 397 -0.89 5.45 28.96
CA VAL A 397 -2.00 4.54 28.61
C VAL A 397 -3.28 5.03 29.26
N THR A 398 -4.28 5.35 28.46
CA THR A 398 -5.56 5.86 28.95
C THR A 398 -6.74 5.06 28.40
N SER A 399 -7.65 4.65 29.27
CA SER A 399 -8.98 4.16 28.91
C SER A 399 -10.03 4.99 29.62
N ALA A 400 -11.05 5.44 28.90
CA ALA A 400 -12.22 6.15 29.44
C ALA A 400 -13.16 5.24 30.26
N GLY A 401 -12.91 3.93 30.34
CA GLY A 401 -13.76 3.04 31.13
C GLY A 401 -13.35 1.57 31.23
N GLY A 402 -12.50 1.12 30.31
CA GLY A 402 -12.08 -0.26 30.15
C GLY A 402 -10.98 -0.68 31.13
N ALA A 403 -10.83 -1.98 31.32
CA ALA A 403 -9.71 -2.52 32.10
C ALA A 403 -8.39 -2.30 31.36
N ILE A 404 -7.35 -1.89 32.09
CA ILE A 404 -5.98 -1.88 31.59
C ILE A 404 -5.21 -3.00 32.27
N THR A 405 -4.62 -3.91 31.50
CA THR A 405 -3.74 -4.96 31.99
C THR A 405 -2.42 -4.91 31.26
N ILE A 406 -1.32 -4.75 31.99
CA ILE A 406 0.03 -4.73 31.41
C ILE A 406 0.90 -5.72 32.18
N GLY A 407 1.68 -6.51 31.45
CA GLY A 407 2.70 -7.40 31.99
C GLY A 407 3.88 -6.64 32.59
N ALA A 408 5.08 -7.16 32.39
CA ALA A 408 6.28 -6.48 32.85
C ALA A 408 6.51 -5.21 32.03
N ILE A 409 6.85 -4.10 32.71
CA ILE A 409 7.27 -2.85 32.05
C ILE A 409 8.76 -2.70 32.33
N THR A 410 9.53 -2.52 31.27
CA THR A 410 10.97 -2.25 31.37
C THR A 410 11.36 -1.04 30.54
N SER A 411 12.47 -0.40 30.88
CA SER A 411 13.04 0.69 30.09
C SER A 411 14.56 0.66 30.19
N SER A 412 15.22 1.15 29.14
CA SER A 412 16.68 1.33 29.07
C SER A 412 17.15 2.70 29.57
N SER A 413 16.23 3.64 29.79
CA SER A 413 16.51 5.02 30.20
C SER A 413 15.51 5.50 31.26
N ALA A 414 15.81 6.64 31.88
CA ALA A 414 14.86 7.29 32.80
C ALA A 414 13.55 7.62 32.09
N ARG A 415 12.43 6.98 32.46
CA ARG A 415 11.10 7.19 31.85
C ARG A 415 9.99 7.35 32.88
N ASP A 416 9.02 8.19 32.55
CA ASP A 416 7.78 8.31 33.32
C ASP A 416 6.75 7.28 32.85
N VAL A 417 5.85 6.88 33.76
CA VAL A 417 4.71 6.00 33.48
C VAL A 417 3.44 6.63 34.01
N THR A 418 2.49 6.86 33.11
CA THR A 418 1.13 7.27 33.44
C THR A 418 0.14 6.28 32.87
N ILE A 419 -0.67 5.66 33.74
CA ILE A 419 -1.72 4.72 33.34
C ILE A 419 -3.02 5.14 34.01
N THR A 420 -4.06 5.41 33.22
CA THR A 420 -5.34 5.91 33.72
C THR A 420 -6.50 5.13 33.12
N SER A 421 -7.29 4.51 33.98
CA SER A 421 -8.56 3.87 33.64
C SER A 421 -9.68 4.52 34.48
N SER A 422 -10.46 5.40 33.85
CA SER A 422 -11.46 6.22 34.54
C SER A 422 -12.58 6.72 33.62
N GLY A 423 -13.82 6.72 34.09
CA GLY A 423 -14.97 7.33 33.41
C GLY A 423 -16.13 6.36 33.12
N GLY A 424 -15.84 5.08 33.00
CA GLY A 424 -16.80 4.02 32.66
C GLY A 424 -17.16 3.12 33.84
N SER A 425 -17.44 1.83 33.57
CA SER A 425 -17.92 0.89 34.60
C SER A 425 -16.84 -0.03 35.17
N THR A 426 -15.82 -0.39 34.38
CA THR A 426 -14.77 -1.33 34.84
C THR A 426 -13.71 -0.56 35.62
N ASN A 427 -13.05 0.43 35.01
CA ASN A 427 -12.06 1.31 35.62
C ASN A 427 -10.98 0.60 36.46
N THR A 428 -10.43 -0.52 35.96
CA THR A 428 -9.42 -1.30 36.69
C THR A 428 -8.07 -1.22 36.02
N VAL A 429 -7.00 -1.18 36.79
CA VAL A 429 -5.63 -1.36 36.28
C VAL A 429 -4.96 -2.56 36.94
N THR A 430 -4.37 -3.46 36.16
CA THR A 430 -3.56 -4.58 36.64
C THR A 430 -2.15 -4.48 36.08
N LEU A 431 -1.15 -4.48 36.94
CA LEU A 431 0.27 -4.41 36.57
C LEU A 431 1.04 -5.58 37.15
N SER A 432 2.06 -6.03 36.42
CA SER A 432 3.04 -6.99 36.93
C SER A 432 4.24 -6.25 37.54
N THR A 433 5.45 -6.47 37.05
CA THR A 433 6.67 -5.83 37.55
C THR A 433 7.00 -4.57 36.77
N LEU A 434 7.29 -3.47 37.47
CA LEU A 434 7.91 -2.27 36.90
C LEU A 434 9.36 -2.28 37.35
N SER A 435 10.24 -2.80 36.50
CA SER A 435 11.58 -3.24 36.89
C SER A 435 12.70 -2.58 36.09
N GLY A 436 13.91 -2.63 36.62
CA GLY A 436 15.12 -2.11 35.97
C GLY A 436 15.67 -0.82 36.56
N GLY A 437 15.03 -0.26 37.60
CA GLY A 437 15.51 0.95 38.28
C GLY A 437 15.61 2.16 37.36
N ASN A 438 14.84 2.18 36.26
CA ASN A 438 14.84 3.22 35.24
C ASN A 438 13.54 4.03 35.25
N MET A 439 12.51 3.61 35.99
CA MET A 439 11.25 4.35 36.10
C MET A 439 11.44 5.60 36.95
N ASN A 440 11.09 6.79 36.46
CA ASN A 440 11.23 8.04 37.21
C ASN A 440 9.97 8.31 38.04
N THR A 441 8.90 8.78 37.41
CA THR A 441 7.58 8.91 38.05
C THR A 441 6.64 7.81 37.57
N ILE A 442 5.87 7.25 38.51
CA ILE A 442 4.86 6.23 38.23
C ILE A 442 3.54 6.72 38.79
N ALA A 443 2.59 7.00 37.91
CA ALA A 443 1.22 7.40 38.25
C ALA A 443 0.23 6.40 37.66
N VAL A 444 -0.46 5.67 38.53
CA VAL A 444 -1.45 4.66 38.13
C VAL A 444 -2.79 4.97 38.75
N THR A 445 -3.81 5.13 37.92
CA THR A 445 -5.18 5.38 38.35
C THR A 445 -6.11 4.32 37.78
N GLY A 446 -6.72 3.52 38.64
CA GLY A 446 -7.86 2.67 38.31
C GLY A 446 -8.99 3.02 39.24
N SER A 447 -9.95 3.83 38.79
CA SER A 447 -10.97 4.43 39.68
C SER A 447 -11.73 3.38 40.49
N THR A 448 -11.97 2.20 39.94
CA THR A 448 -12.53 1.06 40.68
C THR A 448 -11.44 0.37 41.50
N SER A 449 -10.39 -0.14 40.85
CA SER A 449 -9.29 -0.78 41.57
C SER A 449 -7.98 -0.76 40.81
N VAL A 450 -6.88 -0.87 41.57
CA VAL A 450 -5.55 -1.17 41.04
C VAL A 450 -5.07 -2.48 41.65
N THR A 451 -4.56 -3.39 40.82
CA THR A 451 -3.96 -4.66 41.24
C THR A 451 -2.48 -4.68 40.86
N LEU A 452 -1.62 -4.86 41.87
CA LEU A 452 -0.17 -4.90 41.70
C LEU A 452 0.35 -6.31 41.99
N ASN A 453 0.81 -7.00 40.95
CA ASN A 453 1.26 -8.39 41.01
C ASN A 453 2.79 -8.54 41.05
N GLY A 454 3.54 -7.46 40.88
CA GLY A 454 5.00 -7.46 40.89
C GLY A 454 5.61 -6.25 41.59
N ASN A 455 6.92 -6.31 41.78
CA ASN A 455 7.68 -5.24 42.40
C ASN A 455 7.69 -3.98 41.52
N ILE A 456 7.78 -2.83 42.19
CA ILE A 456 7.93 -1.53 41.56
C ILE A 456 9.23 -0.91 42.09
N THR A 457 10.11 -0.50 41.18
CA THR A 457 11.36 0.19 41.54
C THR A 457 11.48 1.49 40.76
N THR A 458 11.83 2.59 41.42
CA THR A 458 12.18 3.84 40.71
C THR A 458 13.69 4.00 40.53
N ASN A 459 14.07 4.93 39.66
CA ASN A 459 15.45 5.31 39.41
C ASN A 459 15.96 6.33 40.44
N ASN A 460 17.27 6.59 40.40
CA ASN A 460 17.93 7.58 41.26
C ASN A 460 17.91 9.01 40.68
N SER A 461 16.93 9.35 39.84
CA SER A 461 16.75 10.71 39.31
C SER A 461 15.94 11.56 40.28
N SER A 462 16.15 12.88 40.26
CA SER A 462 15.39 13.80 41.09
C SER A 462 13.91 13.80 40.74
N GLY A 463 13.04 13.77 41.75
CA GLY A 463 11.58 13.82 41.55
C GLY A 463 10.95 12.47 41.26
N ASN A 464 11.71 11.37 41.39
CA ASN A 464 11.19 10.03 41.34
C ASN A 464 10.03 9.84 42.35
N SER A 465 9.00 9.09 41.97
CA SER A 465 7.83 8.89 42.83
C SER A 465 6.95 7.75 42.35
N VAL A 466 6.14 7.21 43.26
CA VAL A 466 5.08 6.25 42.96
C VAL A 466 3.77 6.76 43.54
N THR A 467 2.76 6.95 42.69
CA THR A 467 1.39 7.30 43.07
C THR A 467 0.42 6.28 42.47
N ILE A 468 -0.33 5.61 43.34
CA ILE A 468 -1.35 4.64 42.95
C ILE A 468 -2.70 5.11 43.50
N THR A 469 -3.69 5.25 42.62
CA THR A 469 -5.03 5.75 42.95
C THR A 469 -6.10 4.76 42.51
N GLY A 470 -6.99 4.40 43.43
CA GLY A 470 -8.18 3.59 43.14
C GLY A 470 -9.02 3.37 44.38
N THR A 471 -10.30 2.99 44.28
CA THR A 471 -11.08 2.74 45.51
C THR A 471 -10.49 1.60 46.35
N THR A 472 -9.99 0.58 45.67
CA THR A 472 -9.28 -0.56 46.27
C THR A 472 -7.93 -0.76 45.59
N ILE A 473 -6.88 -0.93 46.37
CA ILE A 473 -5.54 -1.27 45.89
C ILE A 473 -5.21 -2.69 46.38
N ASN A 474 -5.27 -3.65 45.46
CA ASN A 474 -4.93 -5.04 45.71
C ASN A 474 -3.44 -5.27 45.51
N THR A 475 -2.79 -5.92 46.45
CA THR A 475 -1.35 -6.20 46.37
C THR A 475 -1.06 -7.69 46.58
N GLY A 476 -0.15 -8.22 45.75
CA GLY A 476 0.53 -9.47 46.02
C GLY A 476 1.60 -9.32 47.11
N ALA A 477 2.47 -10.32 47.25
CA ALA A 477 3.71 -10.15 48.02
C ALA A 477 4.71 -9.35 47.17
N ILE A 478 4.67 -8.02 47.31
CA ILE A 478 5.43 -7.09 46.46
C ILE A 478 6.21 -6.09 47.31
N THR A 479 7.24 -5.50 46.70
CA THR A 479 7.95 -4.34 47.21
C THR A 479 7.73 -3.15 46.28
N ILE A 480 7.37 -2.00 46.86
CA ILE A 480 7.50 -0.70 46.21
C ILE A 480 8.74 -0.04 46.80
N ASP A 481 9.78 0.08 45.98
CA ASP A 481 11.08 0.60 46.36
C ASP A 481 11.39 1.88 45.59
N THR A 482 11.40 2.98 46.31
CA THR A 482 11.81 4.30 45.82
C THR A 482 13.04 4.82 46.55
N ASN A 483 13.67 3.98 47.41
CA ASN A 483 14.86 4.29 48.18
C ASN A 483 16.10 4.15 47.29
N ASN A 484 16.70 5.28 46.94
CA ASN A 484 17.85 5.29 46.05
C ASN A 484 19.02 6.02 46.67
N THR A 485 20.23 5.77 46.16
CA THR A 485 21.47 6.26 46.79
C THR A 485 21.55 7.78 47.04
N SER A 486 20.89 8.58 46.20
CA SER A 486 20.92 10.04 46.24
C SER A 486 19.53 10.69 46.26
N ASN A 487 18.53 10.03 45.68
CA ASN A 487 17.21 10.61 45.42
C ASN A 487 16.11 9.63 45.81
N ASP A 488 15.62 9.78 47.04
CA ASP A 488 14.47 9.02 47.54
C ASP A 488 13.15 9.58 47.00
N GLY A 489 12.29 8.70 46.51
CA GLY A 489 11.00 9.07 45.93
C GLY A 489 9.83 8.88 46.90
N ALA A 490 8.81 9.74 46.81
CA ALA A 490 7.61 9.58 47.63
C ALA A 490 6.77 8.37 47.16
N ILE A 491 6.11 7.69 48.10
CA ILE A 491 5.13 6.64 47.82
C ILE A 491 3.76 7.13 48.29
N ASN A 492 2.80 7.23 47.38
CA ASN A 492 1.43 7.65 47.67
C ASN A 492 0.42 6.58 47.22
N LEU A 493 -0.32 6.04 48.17
CA LEU A 493 -1.39 5.07 47.96
C LEU A 493 -2.71 5.75 48.33
N VAL A 494 -3.50 6.08 47.31
CA VAL A 494 -4.80 6.75 47.43
C VAL A 494 -5.92 5.74 47.18
N GLY A 495 -6.35 5.05 48.24
CA GLY A 495 -7.32 3.95 48.18
C GLY A 495 -7.26 3.02 49.37
N SER A 496 -8.28 2.17 49.52
CA SER A 496 -8.26 1.10 50.52
C SER A 496 -7.30 0.00 50.08
N VAL A 497 -6.17 -0.15 50.79
CA VAL A 497 -5.19 -1.20 50.49
C VAL A 497 -5.70 -2.54 51.01
N ALA A 498 -6.16 -3.40 50.10
CA ALA A 498 -6.70 -4.72 50.40
C ALA A 498 -5.56 -5.75 50.48
N GLY A 499 -5.17 -6.12 51.70
CA GLY A 499 -4.17 -7.17 51.95
C GLY A 499 -4.84 -8.50 52.32
N SER A 500 -4.81 -9.48 51.42
CA SER A 500 -5.07 -10.89 51.75
C SER A 500 -3.75 -11.56 52.15
N ASN A 501 -3.36 -11.52 53.44
CA ASN A 501 -2.16 -12.20 53.98
C ASN A 501 -0.81 -11.99 53.22
N ASN A 502 -0.72 -11.00 52.34
CA ASN A 502 0.46 -10.76 51.51
C ASN A 502 1.35 -9.69 52.14
N ASN A 503 2.67 -9.91 52.16
CA ASN A 503 3.64 -8.92 52.62
C ASN A 503 3.78 -7.81 51.56
N LEU A 504 3.08 -6.70 51.73
CA LEU A 504 3.39 -5.44 51.06
C LEU A 504 4.54 -4.75 51.80
N ALA A 505 5.67 -4.55 51.13
CA ALA A 505 6.79 -3.75 51.62
C ALA A 505 6.85 -2.42 50.88
N LEU A 506 6.99 -1.32 51.63
CA LEU A 506 7.16 0.03 51.10
C LEU A 506 8.50 0.55 51.63
N ASP A 507 9.42 0.88 50.73
CA ASP A 507 10.70 1.49 51.08
C ASP A 507 10.87 2.80 50.30
N SER A 508 10.80 3.92 51.02
CA SER A 508 11.01 5.26 50.47
C SER A 508 12.26 5.93 51.01
N GLY A 509 13.13 5.22 51.73
CA GLY A 509 14.30 5.82 52.38
C GLY A 509 13.92 6.97 53.31
N GLY A 510 14.36 8.18 52.97
CA GLY A 510 14.03 9.43 53.65
C GLY A 510 12.80 10.18 53.12
N ALA A 511 12.18 9.73 52.03
CA ALA A 511 10.99 10.35 51.44
C ALA A 511 9.68 9.91 52.12
N GLU A 512 8.60 10.65 51.87
CA GLU A 512 7.30 10.43 52.51
C GLU A 512 6.57 9.19 51.96
N ILE A 513 5.92 8.45 52.87
CA ILE A 513 4.94 7.42 52.55
C ILE A 513 3.57 7.89 53.01
N THR A 514 2.65 8.07 52.06
CA THR A 514 1.27 8.48 52.31
C THR A 514 0.32 7.34 51.96
N LEU A 515 -0.48 6.91 52.95
CA LEU A 515 -1.61 6.01 52.75
C LEU A 515 -2.88 6.78 53.09
N SER A 516 -3.75 6.98 52.10
CA SER A 516 -5.02 7.70 52.27
C SER A 516 -6.14 6.94 51.58
N GLY A 517 -7.16 6.48 52.32
CA GLY A 517 -8.20 5.63 51.74
C GLY A 517 -9.22 5.12 52.74
#